data_AF-A0AA95SXF3-F1
#
_entry.id   AF-A0AA95SXF3-F1
#
_cell.length_a   1.000
_cell.length_b   1.000
_cell.length_c   1.000
_cell.angle_alpha   90.00
_cell.angle_beta   90.00
_cell.angle_gamma   90.00
#
_symmetry.space_group_name_H-M   'P 1'
#
loop_
_entity.id
_entity.type
_entity.pdbx_description
1 polymer ?
#
loop_
_entity_poly.entity_id
_entity_poly.type
_entity_poly.pdbx_seq_one_letter_code
_entity_poly.pdbx_strand_id
1 'polypeptide(L)' 'MYADWREPTTRLLLRGSALLTRTALRLAQVRPRSERSIVEFHAERGAEGGTLFVNGQRVGMLTGVRRL' A
#
# COMPACT_ATOMS: atom_id res chain seq x y z
N MET A 1 14.20 37.25 9.17
CA MET A 1 14.30 35.88 9.75
C MET A 1 12.98 35.17 9.49
N TYR A 2 12.89 34.33 8.47
CA TYR A 2 11.74 33.43 8.32
C TYR A 2 11.92 32.31 9.35
N ALA A 3 10.97 32.14 10.27
CA ALA A 3 10.96 31.00 11.16
C ALA A 3 10.84 29.73 10.31
N ASP A 4 11.81 28.82 10.40
CA ASP A 4 11.81 27.59 9.61
C ASP A 4 10.85 26.56 10.24
N TRP A 5 9.55 26.81 10.04
CA TRP A 5 8.46 25.98 10.55
C TRP A 5 8.37 24.61 9.85
N ARG A 6 9.18 24.38 8.81
CA ARG A 6 9.18 23.15 8.02
C ARG A 6 9.67 21.97 8.82
N GLU A 7 10.78 22.11 9.55
CA GLU A 7 11.34 21.03 10.37
C GLU A 7 10.38 20.47 11.44
N PRO A 8 9.77 21.30 12.32
CA PRO A 8 8.87 20.77 13.34
C PRO A 8 7.63 20.12 12.73
N THR A 9 7.11 20.68 11.64
CA THR A 9 5.93 20.15 10.92
C THR A 9 6.24 18.80 10.29
N THR A 10 7.39 18.65 9.61
CA THR A 10 7.81 17.37 9.02
C THR A 10 8.00 16.31 10.09
N ARG A 11 8.63 16.64 11.23
CA ARG A 11 8.80 15.69 12.34
C ARG A 11 7.47 15.27 12.95
N LEU A 12 6.50 16.18 13.08
CA LEU A 12 5.16 15.88 13.55
C LEU A 12 4.43 14.92 12.61
N LEU A 13 4.47 15.20 11.30
CA LEU A 13 3.86 14.36 10.27
C LEU A 13 4.47 12.96 10.21
N LEU A 14 5.81 12.86 10.28
CA LEU A 14 6.50 11.56 10.31
C LEU A 14 6.14 10.74 11.55
N ARG A 15 6.04 11.38 12.72
CA ARG A 15 5.61 10.72 13.96
C ARG A 15 4.15 10.26 13.88
N GLY A 16 3.26 11.10 13.36
CA GLY A 16 1.86 10.75 13.14
C GLY A 16 1.71 9.56 12.18
N SER A 17 2.42 9.59 11.05
CA SER A 17 2.46 8.50 10.08
C SER A 17 2.96 7.20 10.71
N ALA A 18 4.05 7.25 11.49
CA ALA A 18 4.57 6.06 12.17
C ALA A 18 3.58 5.45 13.18
N LEU A 19 2.83 6.29 13.92
CA LEU A 19 1.79 5.81 14.84
C LEU A 19 0.62 5.15 14.10
N LEU A 20 0.18 5.75 12.99
CA LEU A 20 -0.86 5.19 12.12
C LEU A 20 -0.42 3.83 11.55
N THR A 21 0.81 3.75 11.01
CA THR A 21 1.37 2.49 10.50
C THR A 21 1.42 1.41 11.57
N ARG A 22 1.90 1.73 12.78
CA ARG A 22 1.92 0.77 13.90
C ARG A 22 0.54 0.29 14.29
N THR A 23 -0.45 1.18 14.28
CA THR A 23 -1.84 0.86 14.62
C THR A 23 -2.47 -0.03 13.55
N ALA A 24 -2.24 0.27 12.27
CA ALA A 24 -2.67 -0.55 11.15
C ALA A 24 -2.06 -1.96 11.21
N LEU A 25 -0.76 -2.07 11.53
CA LEU A 25 -0.10 -3.37 11.69
C LEU A 25 -0.68 -4.17 12.86
N ARG A 26 -0.96 -3.53 14.00
CA ARG A 26 -1.63 -4.20 15.13
C ARG A 26 -3.04 -4.68 14.77
N LEU A 27 -3.83 -3.85 14.09
CA LEU A 27 -5.16 -4.23 13.63
C LEU A 27 -5.11 -5.41 12.64
N ALA A 28 -4.12 -5.41 11.74
CA ALA A 28 -3.89 -6.50 10.80
C ALA A 28 -3.46 -7.80 11.48
N GLN A 29 -2.79 -7.74 12.63
CA GLN A 29 -2.42 -8.91 13.43
C GLN A 29 -3.60 -9.48 14.24
N VAL A 30 -4.50 -8.62 14.74
CA VAL A 30 -5.63 -9.03 15.58
C VAL A 30 -6.78 -9.63 14.77
N ARG A 31 -6.97 -9.23 13.50
CA ARG A 31 -7.90 -9.92 12.61
C ARG A 31 -7.21 -11.15 12.03
N PRO A 32 -7.62 -12.40 12.37
CA PRO A 32 -7.26 -13.53 11.54
C PRO A 32 -7.77 -13.23 10.14
N ARG A 33 -6.88 -13.31 9.15
CA ARG A 33 -7.17 -13.10 7.72
C ARG A 33 -8.05 -14.25 7.21
N SER A 34 -9.29 -14.27 7.68
CA SER A 34 -10.31 -15.29 7.43
C SER A 34 -11.43 -14.74 6.54
N GLU A 35 -11.09 -13.85 5.63
CA GLU A 35 -11.95 -13.46 4.53
C GLU A 35 -11.15 -13.69 3.25
N ARG A 36 -11.79 -14.36 2.28
CA ARG A 36 -11.26 -14.75 0.97
C ARG A 36 -10.19 -13.77 0.50
N SER A 37 -8.98 -14.27 0.21
CA SER A 37 -7.92 -13.43 -0.35
C SER A 37 -8.44 -12.77 -1.62
N ILE A 38 -8.54 -11.44 -1.60
CA ILE A 38 -8.93 -10.66 -2.76
C ILE A 38 -7.69 -10.54 -3.63
N VAL A 39 -7.77 -11.12 -4.82
CA VAL A 39 -6.74 -11.04 -5.86
C VAL A 39 -7.11 -9.89 -6.77
N GLU A 40 -6.26 -8.88 -6.83
CA GLU A 40 -6.43 -7.70 -7.66
C GLU A 40 -5.35 -7.70 -8.74
N PHE A 41 -5.76 -7.50 -9.99
CA PHE A 41 -4.83 -7.40 -11.12
C PHE A 41 -4.92 -6.00 -11.71
N HIS A 42 -3.78 -5.30 -11.73
CA HIS A 42 -3.66 -3.97 -12.29
C HIS A 42 -2.81 -4.01 -13.55
N ALA A 43 -3.42 -3.74 -14.71
CA ALA A 43 -2.72 -3.58 -15.99
C ALA A 43 -3.22 -2.32 -16.69
N GLU A 44 -2.29 -1.59 -17.28
CA GLU A 44 -2.63 -0.49 -18.19
C GLU A 44 -3.20 -1.06 -19.50
N ARG A 45 -4.16 -0.34 -20.09
CA ARG A 45 -4.86 -0.78 -21.30
C ARG A 45 -3.86 -0.89 -22.47
N GLY A 46 -3.61 -2.11 -22.94
CA GLY A 46 -2.67 -2.41 -24.03
C GLY A 46 -1.28 -2.86 -23.57
N ALA A 47 -1.03 -2.96 -22.26
CA ALA A 47 0.23 -3.50 -21.75
C ALA A 47 0.29 -5.04 -21.91
N GLU A 48 1.47 -5.57 -22.25
CA GLU A 48 1.73 -7.01 -22.36
C GLU A 48 1.81 -7.73 -20.99
N GLY A 49 1.50 -7.04 -19.90
CA GLY A 49 1.50 -7.57 -18.55
C GLY A 49 0.91 -6.60 -17.53
N GLY A 50 0.78 -7.06 -16.29
CA GLY A 50 0.27 -6.28 -15.17
C GLY A 50 0.81 -6.74 -13.82
N THR A 51 0.58 -5.92 -12.80
CA THR A 51 1.00 -6.21 -11.44
C THR A 51 -0.11 -6.91 -10.67
N LEU A 52 0.24 -8.01 -10.00
CA LEU A 52 -0.67 -8.77 -9.15
C LEU A 52 -0.55 -8.32 -7.71
N PHE A 53 -1.70 -8.08 -7.08
CA PHE A 53 -1.82 -7.76 -5.67
C PHE A 53 -2.70 -8.79 -4.96
N VAL A 54 -2.32 -9.16 -3.75
CA VAL A 54 -3.14 -10.00 -2.85
C VAL A 54 -3.37 -9.22 -1.57
N ASN A 55 -4.62 -8.83 -1.36
CA ASN A 55 -5.03 -7.94 -0.27
C ASN A 55 -4.15 -6.68 -0.19
N GLY A 56 -4.01 -5.98 -1.33
CA GLY A 56 -3.24 -4.75 -1.46
C GLY A 56 -1.71 -4.91 -1.42
N GLN A 57 -1.16 -6.11 -1.22
CA GLN A 57 0.29 -6.33 -1.29
C GLN A 57 0.70 -6.83 -2.67
N ARG A 58 1.70 -6.17 -3.30
CA ARG A 58 2.27 -6.62 -4.57
C ARG A 58 2.94 -7.97 -4.39
N VAL A 59 2.46 -8.98 -5.11
CA VAL A 59 2.97 -10.36 -5.04
C VAL A 59 3.82 -10.72 -6.24
N GLY A 60 3.62 -10.05 -7.38
CA GLY A 60 4.39 -10.33 -8.58
C GLY A 60 3.90 -9.59 -9.81
N MET A 61 4.49 -9.94 -10.95
CA MET A 61 4.11 -9.44 -12.27
C MET A 61 3.62 -10.61 -13.12
N LEU A 62 2.48 -10.45 -13.77
CA LEU A 62 1.93 -11.41 -14.73
C LEU A 62 2.17 -10.87 -16.13
N THR A 63 2.89 -11.64 -16.94
CA THR A 63 3.15 -11.35 -18.36
C THR A 63 2.18 -12.14 -19.25
N GLY A 64 1.82 -11.60 -20.41
CA GLY A 64 0.99 -12.29 -21.41
C GLY A 64 -0.53 -12.15 -21.22
N VAL A 65 -1.00 -11.16 -20.45
CA VAL A 65 -2.44 -10.97 -20.22
C VAL A 65 -3.09 -10.27 -21.42
N ARG A 66 -3.79 -11.04 -22.26
CA ARG A 66 -4.39 -10.54 -23.52
C ARG A 66 -5.81 -9.96 -23.39
N ARG A 67 -6.46 -10.09 -22.24
CA ARG A 67 -7.80 -9.53 -22.00
C ARG A 67 -8.05 -9.32 -20.50
N LEU A 68 -8.53 -8.11 -20.15
CA LEU A 68 -9.14 -7.75 -18.88
C LEU A 68 -10.67 -7.90 -18.99
#